data_AF-A0A330MIQ8-F1
#
_entry.id   AF-A0A330MIQ8-F1
#
_cell.length_a   1.000
_cell.length_b   1.000
_cell.length_c   1.000
_cell.angle_alpha   90.00
_cell.angle_beta   90.00
_cell.angle_gamma   90.00
#
_symmetry.space_group_name_H-M   'P 1'
#
loop_
_entity.id
_entity.type
_entity.pdbx_description
1 polymer ?
#
loop_
_entity_poly.entity_id
_entity_poly.type
_entity_poly.pdbx_seq_one_letter_code
_entity_poly.pdbx_strand_id
1 'polypeptide(L)'
;MQSKATSPDQYITEIPEERKEVMQKLRETVWENLPQGFEETMQYGMISYVVPHTIYPDGYHCKPTDALPFMSITSQKTTSQFIIQAFIQILN
;
A
#
# COMPACT_ATOMS: atom_id res chain seq x y z
N MET A 1 -6.43 -5.82 -14.68
CA MET A 1 -5.01 -6.14 -14.93
C MET A 1 -4.22 -5.60 -13.76
N GLN A 2 -3.37 -6.43 -13.14
CA GLN A 2 -2.47 -5.98 -12.07
C GLN A 2 -1.36 -5.11 -12.67
N SER A 3 -0.94 -4.06 -11.95
CA SER A 3 0.20 -3.24 -12.36
C SER A 3 1.48 -4.07 -12.30
N LYS A 4 2.44 -3.75 -13.18
CA LYS A 4 3.80 -4.34 -13.18
C LYS A 4 4.82 -3.41 -12.52
N ALA A 5 4.38 -2.30 -11.94
CA ALA A 5 5.24 -1.37 -11.25
C ALA A 5 5.99 -2.06 -10.10
N THR A 6 7.28 -1.79 -9.99
CA THR A 6 8.13 -2.33 -8.92
C THR A 6 8.33 -1.33 -7.78
N SER A 7 7.93 -0.07 -7.98
CA SER A 7 7.93 0.97 -6.96
C SER A 7 6.64 1.79 -6.96
N PRO A 8 6.29 2.44 -5.83
CA PRO A 8 5.15 3.35 -5.76
C PRO A 8 5.24 4.51 -6.76
N ASP A 9 6.42 5.07 -6.98
CA ASP A 9 6.63 6.16 -7.94
C ASP A 9 6.38 5.70 -9.38
N GLN A 10 6.83 4.49 -9.72
CA GLN A 10 6.54 3.89 -11.02
C GLN A 10 5.03 3.67 -11.18
N TYR A 11 4.35 3.20 -10.14
CA TYR A 11 2.90 3.00 -10.16
C TYR A 11 2.15 4.31 -10.46
N ILE A 12 2.52 5.42 -9.81
CA ILE A 12 1.93 6.75 -10.06
C ILE A 12 2.23 7.24 -11.47
N THR A 13 3.37 6.88 -12.06
CA THR A 13 3.71 7.26 -13.43
C THR A 13 2.88 6.49 -14.46
N GLU A 14 2.55 5.22 -14.17
CA GLU A 14 1.83 4.31 -15.07
C GLU A 14 0.30 4.52 -15.10
N ILE A 15 -0.27 5.22 -14.11
CA ILE A 15 -1.71 5.54 -14.12
C ILE A 15 -2.03 6.70 -15.09
N PRO A 16 -3.25 6.75 -15.65
CA PRO A 16 -3.69 7.85 -16.52
C PRO A 16 -3.51 9.23 -15.86
N GLU A 17 -3.11 10.23 -16.65
CA GLU A 17 -2.78 11.58 -16.18
C GLU A 17 -3.90 12.19 -15.32
N GLU A 18 -5.15 12.03 -15.75
CA GLU A 18 -6.37 12.48 -15.05
C GLU A 18 -6.52 11.92 -13.63
N ARG A 19 -5.82 10.82 -13.29
CA ARG A 19 -5.88 10.15 -11.98
C ARG A 19 -4.63 10.37 -11.14
N LYS A 20 -3.54 10.90 -11.73
CA LYS A 20 -2.26 11.09 -11.03
C LYS A 20 -2.41 12.01 -9.84
N GLU A 21 -3.04 13.17 -10.05
CA GLU A 21 -3.22 14.16 -8.99
C GLU A 21 -4.00 13.58 -7.80
N VAL A 22 -5.10 12.87 -8.06
CA VAL A 22 -5.92 12.27 -7.01
C VAL A 22 -5.17 11.17 -6.28
N MET A 23 -4.43 10.31 -7.00
CA MET A 23 -3.64 9.25 -6.39
C MET A 23 -2.46 9.77 -5.59
N GLN A 24 -1.82 10.87 -6.03
CA GLN A 24 -0.77 11.54 -5.27
C GLN A 24 -1.31 12.13 -3.98
N LYS A 25 -2.42 12.89 -4.04
CA LYS A 25 -3.07 13.41 -2.83
C LYS A 25 -3.48 12.30 -1.86
N LEU A 26 -4.00 11.19 -2.37
CA LEU A 26 -4.35 10.05 -1.54
C LEU A 26 -3.11 9.43 -0.87
N ARG A 27 -2.04 9.21 -1.64
CA ARG A 27 -0.75 8.68 -1.14
C ARG A 27 -0.18 9.58 -0.04
N GLU A 28 -0.13 10.88 -0.28
CA GLU A 28 0.31 11.90 0.68
C GLU A 28 -0.54 11.89 1.94
N THR A 29 -1.87 11.94 1.80
CA THR A 29 -2.79 11.92 2.94
C THR A 29 -2.62 10.67 3.79
N VAL A 30 -2.47 9.50 3.16
CA VAL A 30 -2.23 8.25 3.90
C VAL A 30 -0.89 8.31 4.61
N TRP A 31 0.17 8.74 3.95
CA TRP A 31 1.50 8.85 4.54
C TRP A 31 1.54 9.80 5.74
N GLU A 32 0.88 10.96 5.66
CA GLU A 32 0.79 11.94 6.75
C GLU A 32 0.00 11.44 7.96
N ASN A 33 -0.97 10.54 7.75
CA ASN A 33 -1.83 10.00 8.81
C ASN A 33 -1.36 8.63 9.33
N LEU A 34 -0.36 8.02 8.71
CA LEU A 34 0.19 6.75 9.16
C LEU A 34 1.08 6.97 10.39
N PRO A 35 0.92 6.15 11.45
CA PRO A 35 1.84 6.16 12.58
C PRO A 35 3.29 5.91 12.15
N GLN A 36 4.24 6.32 12.97
CA GLN A 36 5.64 5.99 12.71
C GLN A 36 5.85 4.47 12.73
N GLY A 37 6.71 3.97 11.84
CA GLY A 37 7.07 2.56 11.75
C GLY A 37 6.38 1.80 10.62
N PHE A 38 5.56 2.46 9.79
CA PHE A 38 5.08 1.88 8.54
C PHE A 38 6.07 2.14 7.39
N GLU A 39 6.11 1.22 6.44
CA GLU A 39 6.88 1.33 5.20
C GLU A 39 5.95 1.29 3.99
N GLU A 40 6.26 2.09 2.97
CA GLU A 40 5.58 2.06 1.68
C GLU A 40 6.28 1.09 0.73
N THR A 41 5.52 0.17 0.15
CA THR A 41 6.03 -0.88 -0.75
C THR A 41 5.05 -1.17 -1.89
N MET A 42 5.44 -2.04 -2.81
CA MET A 42 4.54 -2.61 -3.81
C MET A 42 4.20 -4.05 -3.43
N GLN A 43 2.91 -4.35 -3.19
CA GLN A 43 2.41 -5.71 -3.01
C GLN A 43 1.19 -5.96 -3.91
N TYR A 44 1.12 -7.14 -4.52
CA TYR A 44 0.01 -7.57 -5.38
C TYR A 44 -0.34 -6.57 -6.52
N GLY A 45 0.64 -5.79 -6.99
CA GLY A 45 0.46 -4.76 -8.03
C GLY A 45 -0.24 -3.49 -7.54
N MET A 46 -0.16 -3.19 -6.23
CA MET A 46 -0.73 -2.02 -5.57
C MET A 46 0.32 -1.36 -4.69
N ILE A 47 0.16 -0.05 -4.44
CA ILE A 47 0.92 0.62 -3.37
C ILE A 47 0.36 0.13 -2.05
N SER A 48 1.24 -0.36 -1.19
CA SER A 48 0.88 -0.99 0.08
C SER A 48 1.69 -0.37 1.21
N TYR A 49 1.02 -0.12 2.32
CA TYR A 49 1.64 0.29 3.57
C TYR A 49 1.71 -0.92 4.48
N VAL A 50 2.92 -1.28 4.86
CA VAL A 50 3.20 -2.49 5.65
C VAL A 50 3.87 -2.11 6.95
N VAL A 51 3.69 -2.93 7.98
CA VAL A 51 4.51 -2.85 9.18
C VAL A 51 5.74 -3.74 8.91
N PRO A 52 6.98 -3.23 8.97
CA PRO A 52 8.17 -4.02 8.71
C PRO A 52 8.34 -5.09 9.80
N HIS A 53 8.84 -6.25 9.40
CA HIS A 53 9.09 -7.36 10.33
C HIS A 53 10.06 -7.02 11.46
N THR A 54 10.92 -6.02 11.27
CA THR A 54 11.90 -5.57 12.26
C THR A 54 11.27 -5.09 13.57
N ILE A 55 9.97 -4.74 13.57
CA ILE A 55 9.26 -4.28 14.77
C ILE A 55 8.28 -5.32 15.33
N TYR A 56 8.28 -6.55 14.80
CA TYR A 56 7.35 -7.59 15.24
C TYR A 56 7.89 -8.28 16.49
N PRO A 57 7.05 -8.57 17.50
CA PRO A 57 7.46 -9.40 18.63
C PRO A 57 7.72 -10.84 18.17
N ASP A 58 8.66 -11.50 18.83
CA ASP A 58 9.04 -12.89 18.54
C ASP A 58 7.80 -13.81 18.57
N GLY A 59 7.57 -14.54 17.48
CA GLY A 59 6.46 -15.50 17.35
C GLY A 59 5.15 -14.95 16.76
N TYR A 60 5.09 -13.68 16.33
CA TYR A 60 3.87 -13.05 15.81
C TYR A 60 3.33 -13.64 14.49
N HIS A 61 4.16 -14.25 13.64
CA HIS A 61 3.72 -14.81 12.35
C HIS A 61 4.47 -16.08 11.93
N CYS A 62 3.73 -17.07 11.41
CA CYS A 62 4.26 -18.38 11.03
C CYS A 62 5.07 -18.39 9.71
N LYS A 63 5.09 -17.28 8.96
CA LYS A 63 5.95 -17.07 7.77
C LYS A 63 6.63 -15.71 7.84
N PRO A 64 7.87 -15.62 8.33
CA PRO A 64 8.58 -14.35 8.57
C PRO A 64 9.05 -13.62 7.31
N THR A 65 8.78 -14.12 6.11
CA THR A 65 9.25 -13.49 4.85
C THR A 65 8.31 -12.42 4.31
N ASP A 66 7.04 -12.44 4.67
CA ASP A 66 6.01 -11.63 4.00
C ASP A 66 5.53 -10.54 4.95
N ALA A 67 5.85 -9.26 4.68
CA ALA A 67 5.39 -8.14 5.50
C ALA A 67 3.85 -8.05 5.45
N LEU A 68 3.20 -7.85 6.59
CA LEU A 68 1.74 -7.79 6.65
C LEU A 68 1.24 -6.48 6.01
N PRO A 69 0.44 -6.56 4.95
CA PRO A 69 -0.23 -5.38 4.39
C PRO A 69 -1.24 -4.86 5.41
N PHE A 70 -1.03 -3.63 5.86
CA PHE A 70 -2.00 -2.92 6.67
C PHE A 70 -3.03 -2.21 5.79
N MET A 71 -2.54 -1.56 4.73
CA MET A 71 -3.39 -0.85 3.78
C MET A 71 -2.82 -0.98 2.38
N SER A 72 -3.67 -0.99 1.36
CA SER A 72 -3.24 -0.84 -0.02
C SER A 72 -4.16 0.12 -0.76
N ILE A 73 -3.57 0.95 -1.63
CA ILE A 73 -4.28 1.88 -2.50
C ILE A 73 -4.08 1.47 -3.96
N THR A 74 -5.16 1.50 -4.73
CA THR A 74 -5.14 1.11 -6.14
C THR A 74 -6.14 1.87 -6.99
N SER A 75 -5.78 2.07 -8.26
CA SER A 75 -6.59 2.59 -9.35
C SER A 75 -6.95 1.45 -10.31
N GLN A 76 -8.11 0.81 -10.11
CA GLN A 76 -8.56 -0.30 -10.96
C GLN A 76 -9.35 0.20 -12.19
N LYS A 77 -9.32 -0.59 -13.28
CA LYS A 77 -9.85 -0.21 -14.60
C LYS A 77 -11.38 -0.25 -14.75
N THR A 78 -12.11 -0.92 -13.86
CA THR A 78 -13.49 -1.32 -14.20
C THR A 78 -14.51 -0.18 -14.08
N THR A 79 -14.28 0.82 -13.25
CA THR A 79 -15.05 2.08 -13.17
C THR A 79 -14.17 3.03 -12.36
N SER A 80 -14.37 4.35 -12.45
CA SER A 80 -13.64 5.40 -11.72
C SER A 80 -13.73 5.27 -10.18
N GLN A 81 -13.17 4.20 -9.62
CA GLN A 81 -13.24 3.82 -8.21
C GLN A 81 -11.83 3.60 -7.69
N PHE A 82 -11.45 4.45 -6.74
CA PHE A 82 -10.29 4.25 -5.89
C PHE A 82 -10.69 3.29 -4.79
N ILE A 83 -9.98 2.17 -4.66
CA ILE A 83 -10.25 1.19 -3.60
C ILE A 83 -9.14 1.34 -2.58
N ILE A 84 -9.53 1.72 -1.36
CA ILE A 84 -8.70 1.61 -0.17
C ILE A 84 -9.07 0.28 0.47
N GLN A 85 -8.19 -0.71 0.36
CA GLN A 85 -8.34 -1.96 1.09
C GLN A 85 -7.49 -1.86 2.34
N ALA A 86 -8.13 -1.62 3.49
CA ALA A 86 -7.48 -1.69 4.80
C ALA A 86 -7.67 -3.09 5.37
N PHE A 87 -6.57 -3.81 5.60
CA PHE A 87 -6.55 -5.00 6.43
C PHE A 87 -6.02 -4.59 7.79
N ILE A 88 -6.93 -4.19 8.69
CA ILE A 88 -6.58 -3.98 10.09
C ILE A 88 -6.41 -5.38 10.72
N GLN A 89 -5.19 -5.92 10.70
CA GLN A 89 -4.83 -6.90 11.71
C GLN A 89 -4.50 -6.13 12.98
N ILE A 90 -5.38 -6.25 13.97
CA ILE A 90 -5.19 -5.63 15.28
C ILE A 90 -3.92 -6.26 15.89
N LEU A 91 -2.86 -5.46 16.00
CA LEU A 91 -1.74 -5.72 16.89
C LEU A 91 -2.29 -5.61 18.32
N ASN A 92 -2.61 -6.76 18.94
CA ASN A 92 -2.85 -6.88 20.39
C ASN A 92 -1.57 -7.40 21.05
#